data_AF-A0AAN7HKI1-F1
#
_entry.id   AF-A0AAN7HKI1-F1
#
_cell.length_a   1.000
_cell.length_b   1.000
_cell.length_c   1.000
_cell.angle_alpha   90.00
_cell.angle_beta   90.00
_cell.angle_gamma   90.00
#
_symmetry.space_group_name_H-M   'P 1'
#
loop_
_entity.id
_entity.type
_entity.pdbx_description
1 polymer ?
#
loop_
_entity_poly.entity_id
_entity_poly.type
_entity_poly.pdbx_seq_one_letter_code
_entity_poly.pdbx_strand_id
1 'polypeptide(L)'
;MLLTKITQQIGGSITLDFCWKAYKVYLASIYYLWKNVGWMMINRKWIPLSTGVEGLGLEGISFHWYTVAVLGFLFGLTLLGFTGVHFYYIINNTTSIEYVANRPIYVRADFDKSGSNYEIIQIDPKTNVYGQGIYKNWCSVMGSNLFICLLPYVDFFAAKKHTLKKNYPYNTDFRNHILQDAMLQRDSMLK
;
A
#
# COMPACT_ATOMS: atom_id res chain seq x y z
N MET A 1 18.51 -27.12 -10.97
CA MET A 1 19.44 -26.10 -10.42
C MET A 1 18.83 -24.69 -10.36
N LEU A 2 17.95 -24.29 -11.30
CA LEU A 2 17.24 -23.00 -11.24
C LEU A 2 16.11 -23.00 -10.19
N LEU A 3 15.34 -24.10 -10.10
CA LEU A 3 14.24 -24.24 -9.14
C LEU A 3 14.72 -24.21 -7.68
N THR A 4 15.83 -24.87 -7.36
CA THR A 4 16.41 -24.89 -6.00
C THR A 4 16.91 -23.52 -5.55
N LYS A 5 17.38 -22.66 -6.47
CA LYS A 5 17.74 -21.27 -6.15
C LYS A 5 16.51 -20.43 -5.82
N ILE A 6 15.37 -20.67 -6.49
CA ILE A 6 14.11 -19.98 -6.23
C ILE A 6 13.54 -20.37 -4.85
N THR A 7 13.57 -21.67 -4.50
CA THR A 7 13.11 -22.13 -3.17
C THR A 7 13.97 -21.58 -2.04
N GLN A 8 15.28 -21.44 -2.24
CA GLN A 8 16.20 -20.85 -1.24
C GLN A 8 16.02 -19.33 -1.09
N GLN A 9 15.58 -18.64 -2.15
CA GLN A 9 15.25 -17.20 -2.11
C GLN A 9 13.90 -16.92 -1.44
N ILE A 10 12.94 -17.85 -1.52
CA ILE A 10 11.62 -17.75 -0.88
C ILE A 10 11.66 -18.24 0.58
N GLY A 11 12.64 -19.06 0.95
CA GLY A 11 12.85 -19.55 2.32
C GLY A 11 13.55 -18.58 3.29
N GLY A 12 13.90 -17.37 2.86
CA GLY A 12 14.37 -16.31 3.73
C GLY A 12 13.18 -15.59 4.38
N SER A 13 13.27 -15.26 5.67
CA SER A 13 12.22 -14.55 6.41
C SER A 13 11.54 -13.50 5.53
N ILE A 14 10.21 -13.55 5.41
CA ILE A 14 9.44 -12.55 4.67
C ILE A 14 9.75 -11.19 5.29
N THR A 15 10.63 -10.42 4.63
CA THR A 15 11.00 -9.09 5.11
C THR A 15 9.92 -8.11 4.67
N LEU A 16 9.70 -7.06 5.47
CA LEU A 16 8.80 -5.96 5.11
C LEU A 16 9.13 -5.37 3.72
N ASP A 17 10.41 -5.40 3.36
CA ASP A 17 10.93 -5.00 2.05
C ASP A 17 10.43 -5.90 0.91
N PHE A 18 10.43 -7.23 1.11
CA PHE A 18 9.85 -8.17 0.15
C PHE A 18 8.34 -7.97 -0.01
N CYS A 19 7.62 -7.76 1.09
CA CYS A 19 6.19 -7.45 1.05
C CYS A 19 5.91 -6.19 0.23
N TRP A 20 6.71 -5.13 0.39
CA TRP A 20 6.56 -3.91 -0.39
C TRP A 20 6.84 -4.14 -1.88
N LYS A 21 7.87 -4.92 -2.23
CA LYS A 21 8.17 -5.26 -3.63
C LYS A 21 7.02 -6.02 -4.30
N ALA A 22 6.53 -7.06 -3.64
CA ALA A 22 5.39 -7.83 -4.13
C ALA A 22 4.16 -6.94 -4.32
N TYR A 23 3.95 -6.00 -3.39
CA TYR A 23 2.83 -5.08 -3.44
C TYR A 23 2.94 -4.02 -4.56
N LYS A 24 4.14 -3.51 -4.89
CA LYS A 24 4.34 -2.63 -6.06
C LYS A 24 4.11 -3.36 -7.37
N VAL A 25 4.65 -4.57 -7.51
CA VAL A 25 4.40 -5.44 -8.68
C VAL A 25 2.89 -5.64 -8.83
N TYR A 26 2.23 -5.98 -7.74
CA TYR A 26 0.78 -6.20 -7.68
C TYR A 26 -0.02 -4.97 -8.17
N LEU A 27 0.28 -3.78 -7.63
CA LEU A 27 -0.41 -2.56 -8.05
C LEU A 27 -0.14 -2.21 -9.53
N ALA A 28 1.09 -2.42 -10.00
CA ALA A 28 1.42 -2.23 -11.41
C ALA A 28 0.63 -3.19 -12.32
N SER A 29 0.53 -4.47 -11.97
CA SER A 29 -0.25 -5.46 -12.72
C SER A 29 -1.72 -5.06 -12.84
N ILE A 30 -2.30 -4.52 -11.76
CA ILE A 30 -3.70 -4.06 -11.76
C ILE A 30 -3.89 -2.82 -12.62
N TYR A 31 -2.98 -1.86 -12.55
CA TYR A 31 -3.01 -0.70 -13.42
C TYR A 31 -2.98 -1.11 -14.90
N TYR A 32 -2.05 -1.99 -15.29
CA TYR A 32 -1.94 -2.44 -16.68
C TYR A 32 -3.15 -3.27 -17.13
N LEU A 33 -3.71 -4.10 -16.25
CA LEU A 33 -4.96 -4.83 -16.53
C LEU A 33 -6.09 -3.86 -16.87
N TRP A 34 -6.37 -2.89 -15.99
CA TRP A 34 -7.45 -1.93 -16.20
C TRP A 34 -7.20 -0.99 -17.37
N LYS A 35 -5.95 -0.58 -17.61
CA LYS A 35 -5.55 0.16 -18.81
C LYS A 35 -5.90 -0.65 -20.06
N ASN A 36 -5.55 -1.93 -20.12
CA ASN A 36 -5.83 -2.79 -21.27
C ASN A 36 -7.34 -3.02 -21.47
N VAL A 37 -8.10 -3.21 -20.38
CA VAL A 37 -9.56 -3.30 -20.41
C VAL A 37 -10.18 -2.00 -20.95
N GLY A 38 -9.76 -0.85 -20.44
CA GLY A 38 -10.22 0.46 -20.92
C GLY A 38 -9.91 0.67 -22.41
N TRP A 39 -8.70 0.31 -22.84
CA TRP A 39 -8.32 0.34 -24.26
C TRP A 39 -9.15 -0.61 -25.12
N MET A 40 -9.53 -1.77 -24.61
CA MET A 40 -10.43 -2.72 -25.30
C MET A 40 -11.85 -2.15 -25.43
N MET A 41 -12.36 -1.48 -24.39
CA MET A 41 -13.67 -0.83 -24.40
C MET A 41 -13.72 0.34 -25.39
N ILE A 42 -12.74 1.23 -25.35
CA ILE A 42 -12.64 2.40 -26.24
C ILE A 42 -12.53 1.98 -27.70
N ASN A 43 -11.65 1.02 -27.99
CA ASN A 43 -11.45 0.53 -29.36
C ASN A 43 -12.55 -0.45 -29.83
N ARG A 44 -13.59 -0.68 -29.01
CA ARG A 44 -14.70 -1.61 -29.30
C ARG A 44 -14.24 -3.01 -29.70
N LYS A 45 -13.03 -3.43 -29.28
CA LYS A 45 -12.45 -4.75 -29.59
C LYS A 45 -13.17 -5.90 -28.90
N TRP A 46 -14.13 -5.60 -28.02
CA TRP A 46 -15.02 -6.56 -27.36
C TRP A 46 -16.25 -6.93 -28.21
N ILE A 47 -16.59 -6.14 -29.25
CA ILE A 47 -17.75 -6.41 -30.12
C ILE A 47 -17.61 -7.79 -30.80
N PRO A 48 -16.47 -8.17 -31.40
CA PRO A 48 -16.32 -9.49 -32.00
C PRO A 48 -16.48 -10.67 -31.02
N LEU A 49 -16.16 -10.45 -29.75
CA LEU A 49 -16.28 -11.43 -28.66
C LEU A 49 -17.74 -11.68 -28.25
N SER A 50 -18.61 -10.70 -28.48
CA SER A 50 -20.03 -10.73 -28.08
C SER A 50 -20.99 -10.97 -29.23
N THR A 51 -20.65 -10.51 -30.44
CA THR A 51 -21.54 -10.61 -31.61
C THR A 51 -21.14 -11.71 -32.58
N GLY A 52 -19.99 -12.39 -32.36
CA GLY A 52 -19.50 -13.46 -33.23
C GLY A 52 -19.38 -12.99 -34.68
N VAL A 53 -18.31 -12.29 -35.02
CA VAL A 53 -18.16 -11.75 -36.38
C VAL A 53 -17.60 -12.83 -37.31
N GLU A 54 -18.36 -13.20 -38.35
CA GLU A 54 -17.89 -14.03 -39.46
C GLU A 54 -16.67 -13.37 -40.12
N GLY A 55 -15.59 -14.13 -40.28
CA GLY A 55 -14.34 -13.67 -40.90
C GLY A 55 -13.17 -13.37 -39.94
N LEU A 56 -13.35 -13.48 -38.63
CA LEU A 56 -12.25 -13.36 -37.64
C LEU A 56 -11.62 -14.71 -37.23
N GLY A 57 -12.03 -15.83 -37.84
CA GLY A 57 -11.52 -17.16 -37.49
C GLY A 57 -11.95 -17.64 -36.09
N LEU A 58 -13.03 -17.06 -35.55
CA LEU A 58 -13.59 -17.39 -34.24
C LEU A 58 -14.59 -18.56 -34.29
N GLU A 59 -14.63 -19.32 -35.40
CA GLU A 59 -15.40 -20.57 -35.56
C GLU A 59 -14.98 -21.68 -34.58
N GLY A 60 -14.01 -21.41 -33.69
CA GLY A 60 -13.52 -22.34 -32.69
C GLY A 60 -13.38 -21.75 -31.28
N ILE A 61 -14.10 -20.68 -30.91
CA ILE A 61 -14.13 -20.26 -29.50
C ILE A 61 -14.85 -21.34 -28.69
N SER A 62 -14.08 -22.29 -28.19
CA SER A 62 -14.60 -23.33 -27.32
C SER A 62 -15.09 -22.72 -26.01
N PHE A 63 -16.12 -23.36 -25.43
CA PHE A 63 -16.82 -22.96 -24.20
C PHE A 63 -15.89 -22.50 -23.07
N HIS A 64 -14.67 -23.05 -22.99
CA HIS A 64 -13.67 -22.69 -22.00
C HIS A 64 -13.30 -21.19 -22.00
N TRP A 65 -13.31 -20.50 -23.14
CA TRP A 65 -12.99 -19.06 -23.19
C TRP A 65 -14.02 -18.20 -22.49
N TYR A 66 -15.31 -18.58 -22.53
CA TYR A 66 -16.35 -17.89 -21.76
C TYR A 66 -16.13 -18.08 -20.26
N THR A 67 -15.79 -19.29 -19.82
CA THR A 67 -15.43 -19.57 -18.43
C THR A 67 -14.21 -18.76 -17.98
N VAL A 68 -13.16 -18.71 -18.80
CA VAL A 68 -11.96 -17.89 -18.53
C VAL A 68 -12.31 -16.41 -18.44
N ALA A 69 -13.17 -15.90 -19.31
CA ALA A 69 -13.61 -14.51 -19.30
C ALA A 69 -14.40 -14.17 -18.02
N VAL A 70 -15.34 -15.02 -17.62
CA VAL A 70 -16.14 -14.84 -16.39
C VAL A 70 -15.25 -14.89 -15.14
N LEU A 71 -14.36 -15.89 -15.05
CA LEU A 71 -13.42 -15.99 -13.93
C LEU A 71 -12.47 -14.80 -13.88
N GLY A 72 -11.94 -14.37 -15.02
CA GLY A 72 -11.09 -13.19 -15.13
C GLY A 72 -11.81 -11.91 -14.71
N PHE A 73 -13.09 -11.78 -15.04
CA PHE A 73 -13.92 -10.65 -14.62
C PHE A 73 -14.17 -10.64 -13.11
N LEU A 74 -14.60 -11.76 -12.52
CA LEU A 74 -14.83 -11.88 -11.07
C LEU A 74 -13.54 -11.63 -10.28
N PHE A 75 -12.42 -12.18 -10.76
CA PHE A 75 -11.11 -11.93 -10.19
C PHE A 75 -10.74 -10.44 -10.30
N GLY A 76 -10.95 -9.83 -11.47
CA GLY A 76 -10.71 -8.41 -11.71
C GLY A 76 -11.53 -7.49 -10.78
N LEU A 77 -12.80 -7.79 -10.55
CA LEU A 77 -13.65 -7.05 -9.59
C LEU A 77 -13.12 -7.18 -8.16
N THR A 78 -12.76 -8.39 -7.76
CA THR A 78 -12.20 -8.64 -6.41
C THR A 78 -10.90 -7.86 -6.21
N LEU A 79 -10.01 -7.91 -7.21
CA LEU A 79 -8.76 -7.15 -7.22
C LEU A 79 -8.97 -5.64 -7.19
N LEU A 80 -9.98 -5.13 -7.89
CA LEU A 80 -10.33 -3.72 -7.88
C LEU A 80 -10.73 -3.27 -6.47
N GLY A 81 -11.60 -4.03 -5.80
CA GLY A 81 -11.99 -3.76 -4.41
C GLY A 81 -10.78 -3.76 -3.47
N PHE A 82 -9.93 -4.79 -3.56
CA PHE A 82 -8.71 -4.88 -2.75
C PHE A 82 -7.78 -3.69 -2.98
N THR A 83 -7.49 -3.36 -4.25
CA THR A 83 -6.64 -2.23 -4.60
C THR A 83 -7.23 -0.89 -4.19
N GLY A 84 -8.55 -0.72 -4.25
CA GLY A 84 -9.21 0.49 -3.77
C GLY A 84 -8.98 0.73 -2.28
N VAL A 85 -9.18 -0.31 -1.46
CA VAL A 85 -8.93 -0.25 0.00
C VAL A 85 -7.46 0.05 0.28
N HIS A 86 -6.57 -0.58 -0.47
CA HIS A 86 -5.13 -0.43 -0.31
C HIS A 86 -4.60 0.92 -0.81
N PHE A 87 -5.21 1.48 -1.84
CA PHE A 87 -4.99 2.87 -2.25
C PHE A 87 -5.41 3.83 -1.15
N TYR A 88 -6.58 3.60 -0.52
CA TYR A 88 -7.04 4.38 0.63
C TYR A 88 -6.02 4.34 1.79
N TYR A 89 -5.45 3.18 2.09
CA TYR A 89 -4.38 3.03 3.09
C TYR A 89 -3.15 3.86 2.77
N ILE A 90 -2.68 3.84 1.52
CA ILE A 90 -1.51 4.61 1.09
C ILE A 90 -1.76 6.11 1.24
N ILE A 91 -2.89 6.63 0.75
CA ILE A 91 -3.15 8.07 0.80
C ILE A 91 -3.36 8.59 2.22
N ASN A 92 -3.76 7.73 3.16
CA ASN A 92 -3.89 8.07 4.59
C ASN A 92 -2.62 7.76 5.40
N ASN A 93 -1.61 7.12 4.80
CA ASN A 93 -0.42 6.61 5.49
C ASN A 93 -0.78 5.74 6.71
N THR A 94 -1.73 4.83 6.50
CA THR A 94 -2.22 3.90 7.52
C THR A 94 -2.10 2.49 6.97
N THR A 95 -1.48 1.58 7.71
CA THR A 95 -1.40 0.17 7.33
C THR A 95 -2.73 -0.57 7.57
N SER A 96 -2.96 -1.70 6.92
CA SER A 96 -4.14 -2.54 7.17
C SER A 96 -4.23 -2.98 8.64
N ILE A 97 -3.09 -3.19 9.30
CA ILE A 97 -3.03 -3.56 10.72
C ILE A 97 -3.46 -2.38 11.58
N GLU A 98 -2.93 -1.18 11.34
CA GLU A 98 -3.33 0.03 12.08
C GLU A 98 -4.80 0.38 11.86
N TYR A 99 -5.32 0.17 10.65
CA TYR A 99 -6.73 0.43 10.34
C TYR A 99 -7.69 -0.51 11.08
N VAL A 100 -7.31 -1.78 11.26
CA VAL A 100 -8.14 -2.79 11.94
C VAL A 100 -7.89 -2.82 13.45
N ALA A 101 -6.74 -2.34 13.91
CA ALA A 101 -6.39 -2.36 15.31
C ALA A 101 -7.33 -1.48 16.13
N ASN A 102 -8.09 -2.11 17.04
CA ASN A 102 -8.94 -1.40 18.01
C ASN A 102 -8.32 -1.37 19.42
N ARG A 103 -6.99 -1.52 19.50
CA ARG A 103 -6.27 -1.54 20.78
C ARG A 103 -5.78 -0.14 21.13
N PRO A 104 -5.85 0.28 22.40
CA PRO A 104 -5.29 1.56 22.82
C PRO A 104 -3.80 1.61 22.46
N ILE A 105 -3.38 2.72 21.87
CA ILE A 105 -1.98 2.96 21.53
C ILE A 105 -1.41 3.88 22.62
N TYR A 106 -0.24 3.52 23.14
CA TYR A 106 0.46 4.32 24.15
C TYR A 106 1.66 4.97 23.49
N VAL A 107 1.69 6.30 23.51
CA VAL A 107 2.78 7.10 22.95
C VAL A 107 3.57 7.71 24.09
N ARG A 108 4.88 7.48 24.06
CA ARG A 108 5.83 8.12 24.96
C ARG A 108 6.21 9.49 24.40
N ALA A 109 5.94 10.54 25.16
CA ALA A 109 6.35 11.90 24.87
C ALA A 109 7.56 12.27 25.75
N ASP A 110 8.75 12.33 25.16
CA ASP A 110 9.96 12.78 25.85
C ASP A 110 10.07 14.32 25.77
N PHE A 111 10.19 14.99 26.91
CA PHE A 111 10.35 16.45 26.97
C PHE A 111 11.79 16.90 26.78
N ASP A 112 12.76 15.99 26.96
CA ASP A 112 14.17 16.25 26.77
C ASP A 112 14.89 15.03 26.18
N LYS A 113 16.18 15.21 25.87
CA LYS A 113 17.03 14.14 25.32
C LYS A 113 17.57 13.19 26.38
N SER A 114 17.27 13.40 27.66
CA SER A 114 17.81 12.58 28.75
C SER A 114 17.17 11.19 28.80
N GLY A 115 15.94 11.08 28.30
CA GLY A 115 15.16 9.83 28.32
C GLY A 115 14.62 9.46 29.71
N SER A 116 14.80 10.30 30.73
CA SER A 116 14.17 10.12 32.05
C SER A 116 12.94 11.01 32.25
N ASN A 117 12.79 12.05 31.44
CA ASN A 117 11.72 13.04 31.55
C ASN A 117 10.68 12.84 30.45
N TYR A 118 9.72 11.96 30.72
CA TYR A 118 8.71 11.56 29.74
C TYR A 118 7.35 11.33 30.37
N GLU A 119 6.31 11.45 29.56
CA GLU A 119 4.94 11.06 29.90
C GLU A 119 4.43 10.04 28.89
N ILE A 120 3.59 9.13 29.36
CA ILE A 120 2.91 8.16 28.49
C ILE A 120 1.46 8.60 28.35
N ILE A 121 1.05 8.89 27.12
CA ILE A 121 -0.32 9.26 26.79
C ILE A 121 -0.98 8.12 26.04
N GLN A 122 -2.20 7.81 26.44
CA GLN A 122 -3.08 6.93 25.69
C GLN A 122 -3.77 7.72 24.58
N ILE A 123 -3.64 7.26 23.34
CA ILE A 123 -4.31 7.84 22.19
C ILE A 123 -5.46 6.94 21.70
N ASP A 124 -6.45 7.55 21.05
CA ASP A 124 -7.49 6.80 20.38
C ASP A 124 -6.87 5.97 19.25
N PRO A 125 -7.12 4.64 19.18
CA PRO A 125 -6.66 3.76 18.11
C PRO A 125 -6.95 4.26 16.70
N LYS A 126 -8.00 5.04 16.50
CA LYS A 126 -8.41 5.55 15.18
C LYS A 126 -7.68 6.85 14.77
N THR A 127 -6.83 7.39 15.64
CA THR A 127 -6.11 8.63 15.35
C THR A 127 -5.08 8.41 14.24
N ASN A 128 -5.06 9.28 13.23
CA ASN A 128 -4.06 9.18 12.18
C ASN A 128 -2.71 9.77 12.63
N VAL A 129 -1.83 8.89 13.10
CA VAL A 129 -0.53 9.21 13.69
C VAL A 129 0.51 9.67 12.66
N TYR A 130 0.43 9.17 11.42
CA TYR A 130 1.48 9.32 10.41
C TYR A 130 1.04 10.10 9.16
N GLY A 131 -0.22 10.53 9.06
CA GLY A 131 -0.73 11.23 7.88
C GLY A 131 -0.07 12.59 7.67
N GLN A 132 0.58 12.81 6.53
CA GLN A 132 1.24 14.07 6.17
C GLN A 132 0.60 14.79 4.97
N GLY A 133 -0.56 14.31 4.53
CA GLY A 133 -1.26 14.75 3.32
C GLY A 133 -1.07 13.78 2.15
N ILE A 134 -2.08 13.72 1.26
CA ILE A 134 -2.24 12.70 0.22
C ILE A 134 -0.96 12.51 -0.62
N TYR A 135 -0.38 13.60 -1.11
CA TYR A 135 0.81 13.54 -1.97
C TYR A 135 2.05 13.03 -1.23
N LYS A 136 2.31 13.53 0.00
CA LYS A 136 3.46 13.08 0.79
C LYS A 136 3.34 11.62 1.21
N ASN A 137 2.13 11.20 1.55
CA ASN A 137 1.80 9.83 1.90
C ASN A 137 1.97 8.89 0.69
N TRP A 138 1.57 9.34 -0.50
CA TRP A 138 1.83 8.61 -1.74
C TRP A 138 3.32 8.49 -2.02
N CYS A 139 4.07 9.59 -1.93
CA CYS A 139 5.50 9.61 -2.21
C CYS A 139 6.35 8.85 -1.20
N SER A 140 5.91 8.70 0.06
CA SER A 140 6.63 7.88 1.06
C SER A 140 6.67 6.40 0.67
N VAL A 141 5.70 5.98 -0.12
CA VAL A 141 5.47 4.62 -0.56
C VAL A 141 5.98 4.40 -1.99
N MET A 142 5.54 5.24 -2.92
CA MET A 142 5.78 5.09 -4.35
C MET A 142 7.02 5.83 -4.87
N GLY A 143 7.59 6.71 -4.05
CA GLY A 143 8.61 7.66 -4.50
C GLY A 143 8.00 8.92 -5.12
N SER A 144 8.84 9.93 -5.32
CA SER A 144 8.45 11.23 -5.91
C SER A 144 8.37 11.19 -7.44
N ASN A 145 8.97 10.20 -8.08
CA ASN A 145 9.01 10.10 -9.53
C ASN A 145 7.84 9.26 -10.06
N LEU A 146 6.90 9.93 -10.74
CA LEU A 146 5.69 9.32 -11.30
C LEU A 146 5.99 8.21 -12.31
N PHE A 147 7.06 8.34 -13.10
CA PHE A 147 7.44 7.33 -14.12
C PHE A 147 8.04 6.07 -13.50
N ILE A 148 8.52 6.17 -12.27
CA ILE A 148 9.16 5.07 -11.52
C ILE A 148 8.17 4.39 -10.57
N CYS A 149 7.12 5.10 -10.16
CA CYS A 149 6.07 4.63 -9.26
C CYS A 149 5.52 3.23 -9.58
N LEU A 150 5.46 2.85 -10.86
CA LEU A 150 4.92 1.57 -11.34
C LEU A 150 6.00 0.57 -11.78
N LEU A 151 7.29 0.91 -11.65
CA LEU A 151 8.39 0.02 -12.00
C LEU A 151 8.82 -0.76 -10.76
N PRO A 152 8.66 -2.10 -10.75
CA PRO A 152 8.84 -2.91 -9.54
C PRO A 152 10.29 -2.99 -9.02
N TYR A 153 11.28 -2.48 -9.76
CA TYR A 153 12.71 -2.68 -9.47
C TYR A 153 13.54 -1.41 -9.32
N VAL A 154 12.98 -0.21 -9.53
CA VAL A 154 13.81 1.00 -9.72
C VAL A 154 14.16 1.73 -8.42
N ASP A 155 13.43 1.50 -7.32
CA ASP A 155 13.80 2.05 -5.99
C ASP A 155 15.01 1.36 -5.33
N PHE A 156 15.57 0.32 -5.96
CA PHE A 156 16.62 -0.53 -5.38
C PHE A 156 17.95 0.21 -5.11
N PHE A 157 18.29 1.25 -5.88
CA PHE A 157 19.54 2.00 -5.68
C PHE A 157 19.40 3.23 -4.79
N ALA A 158 18.22 3.85 -4.70
CA ALA A 158 17.99 5.00 -3.82
C ALA A 158 17.69 4.58 -2.36
N ALA A 159 17.04 3.42 -2.15
CA ALA A 159 16.62 2.95 -0.83
C ALA A 159 17.75 2.37 0.04
N LYS A 160 18.86 1.92 -0.58
CA LYS A 160 19.97 1.25 0.14
C LYS A 160 20.73 2.17 1.11
N LYS A 161 20.56 3.49 1.01
CA LYS A 161 21.21 4.46 1.90
C LYS A 161 20.46 4.68 3.23
N HIS A 162 19.20 4.23 3.35
CA HIS A 162 18.31 4.58 4.48
C HIS A 162 17.90 3.40 5.39
N THR A 163 18.43 2.21 5.19
CA THR A 163 18.02 0.97 5.88
C THR A 163 18.48 0.80 7.32
N LEU A 164 19.08 1.82 7.97
CA LEU A 164 19.63 1.67 9.34
C LEU A 164 18.91 2.44 10.46
N LYS A 165 17.94 3.33 10.17
CA LYS A 165 17.02 3.91 11.17
C LYS A 165 15.93 4.72 10.45
N LYS A 166 14.88 4.07 9.97
CA LYS A 166 13.77 4.80 9.32
C LYS A 166 12.82 5.30 10.42
N ASN A 167 13.14 6.47 10.97
CA ASN A 167 12.18 7.21 11.77
C ASN A 167 11.08 7.71 10.83
N TYR A 168 9.87 7.18 10.99
CA TYR A 168 8.72 7.69 10.27
C TYR A 168 8.24 8.97 10.96
N PRO A 169 8.21 10.10 10.25
CA PRO A 169 7.84 11.36 10.87
C PRO A 169 6.35 11.35 11.24
N TYR A 170 6.05 11.65 12.51
CA TYR A 170 4.68 11.87 12.97
C TYR A 170 4.02 13.03 12.23
N ASN A 171 2.69 12.98 12.14
CA ASN A 171 1.89 14.14 11.77
C ASN A 171 2.22 15.30 12.74
N THR A 172 2.46 16.51 12.19
CA THR A 172 2.86 17.68 12.97
C THR A 172 1.77 18.10 13.96
N ASP A 173 0.52 18.11 13.53
CA ASP A 173 -0.64 18.49 14.34
C ASP A 173 -0.84 17.48 15.47
N PHE A 174 -0.78 16.18 15.14
CA PHE A 174 -0.79 15.09 16.13
C PHE A 174 0.34 15.26 17.16
N ARG A 175 1.58 15.46 16.70
CA ARG A 175 2.73 15.63 17.60
C ARG A 175 2.53 16.82 18.54
N ASN A 176 2.08 17.95 18.02
CA ASN A 176 1.87 19.15 18.82
C ASN A 176 0.76 18.94 19.86
N HIS A 177 -0.34 18.28 19.49
CA HIS A 177 -1.43 17.93 20.40
C HIS A 177 -0.96 17.00 21.52
N ILE A 178 -0.21 15.95 21.20
CA ILE A 178 0.33 15.01 22.18
C ILE A 178 1.29 15.70 23.15
N LEU A 179 2.16 16.58 22.65
CA LEU A 179 3.05 17.33 23.54
C LEU A 179 2.27 18.22 24.50
N GLN A 180 1.20 18.86 24.04
CA GLN A 180 0.34 19.68 24.88
C GLN A 180 -0.39 18.85 25.94
N ASP A 181 -0.95 17.69 25.57
CA ASP A 181 -1.64 16.80 26.51
C ASP A 181 -0.68 16.25 27.56
N ALA A 182 0.56 15.90 27.17
CA ALA A 182 1.58 15.43 28.10
C ALA A 182 1.96 16.52 29.11
N MET A 183 2.07 17.77 28.65
CA MET A 183 2.34 18.91 29.53
C MET A 183 1.20 19.11 30.54
N LEU A 184 -0.05 19.07 30.09
CA LEU A 184 -1.22 19.23 30.95
C LEU A 184 -1.32 18.11 32.00
N GLN A 185 -1.09 16.86 31.59
CA GLN A 185 -1.06 15.71 32.49
C GLN A 185 0.01 15.89 33.57
N ARG A 186 1.23 16.26 33.17
CA ARG A 186 2.33 16.53 34.11
C ARG A 186 1.99 17.65 35.09
N ASP A 187 1.49 18.78 34.60
CA ASP A 187 1.14 19.94 35.45
C ASP A 187 0.03 19.60 36.44
N SER A 188 -0.88 18.68 36.08
CA SER A 188 -1.92 18.19 36.98
C SER A 188 -1.38 17.29 38.10
N MET A 189 -0.29 16.55 37.86
CA MET A 189 0.34 15.70 38.88
C MET A 189 1.26 16.46 39.84
N LEU A 190 1.66 17.68 39.49
CA LEU A 190 2.51 18.55 40.31
C LEU A 190 1.72 19.47 41.24
N LYS A 191 0.39 19.50 41.13
CA LYS A 191 -0.53 20.24 42.00
C LYS A 191 -1.09 19.34 43.10
#